data_AF-A0A925KC10-F1
#
_entry.id   AF-A0A925KC10-F1
#
_cell.length_a   1.000
_cell.length_b   1.000
_cell.length_c   1.000
_cell.angle_alpha   90.00
_cell.angle_beta   90.00
_cell.angle_gamma   90.00
#
_symmetry.space_group_name_H-M   'P 1'
#
loop_
_entity.id
_entity.type
_entity.pdbx_description
1 polymer ?
#
loop_
_entity_poly.entity_id
_entity_poly.type
_entity_poly.pdbx_seq_one_letter_code
_entity_poly.pdbx_strand_id
1 'polypeptide(L)'
;MNRSEITQLCRLVRAFCPAQAFDEFSTEAWQLILSTYDYTDAKAAVAEMASVPLEPGKARYIEPGHIIAGVRRIRGARLAATLIPAPPPEIEGAVEQIAWQRRARDEIAAGRYVAPEPVPAIAAPKGLAVTWGPVIPSPVLMSSGDREIYGPRMTESELNAERARQLAALEALAATNEEAQR
;
A
#
# COMPACT_ATOMS: atom_id res chain seq x y z
N MET A 1 -4.10 -6.22 -19.55
CA MET A 1 -3.12 -6.42 -20.64
C MET A 1 -3.74 -7.29 -21.72
N ASN A 2 -3.62 -6.87 -22.97
CA ASN A 2 -4.03 -7.68 -24.13
C ASN A 2 -2.90 -8.65 -24.57
N ARG A 3 -3.19 -9.54 -25.53
CA ARG A 3 -2.22 -10.55 -26.01
C ARG A 3 -0.92 -9.94 -26.53
N SER A 4 -0.98 -8.84 -27.29
CA SER A 4 0.21 -8.19 -27.86
C SER A 4 1.11 -7.62 -26.76
N GLU A 5 0.53 -6.98 -25.74
CA GLU A 5 1.24 -6.49 -24.57
C GLU A 5 1.91 -7.62 -23.78
N ILE A 6 1.23 -8.75 -23.60
CA ILE A 6 1.81 -9.94 -22.95
C ILE A 6 2.97 -10.50 -23.78
N THR A 7 2.85 -10.61 -25.11
CA THR A 7 3.95 -11.04 -25.98
C THR A 7 5.17 -10.12 -25.82
N GLN A 8 4.95 -8.80 -25.79
CA GLN A 8 6.02 -7.83 -25.57
C GLN A 8 6.66 -7.99 -24.18
N LEU A 9 5.86 -8.23 -23.15
CA LEU A 9 6.34 -8.47 -21.79
C LEU A 9 7.17 -9.76 -21.70
N CYS A 10 6.72 -10.86 -22.30
CA CYS A 10 7.48 -12.12 -22.35
C CYS A 10 8.82 -11.94 -23.10
N ARG A 11 8.83 -11.21 -24.22
CA ARG A 11 10.07 -10.87 -24.95
C ARG A 11 11.03 -10.05 -24.10
N LEU A 12 10.51 -9.08 -23.36
CA LEU A 12 11.30 -8.27 -22.44
C LEU A 12 11.91 -9.11 -21.32
N VAL A 13 11.11 -9.98 -20.68
CA VAL A 13 11.60 -10.89 -19.65
C VAL A 13 12.66 -11.83 -20.20
N ARG A 14 12.45 -12.44 -21.37
CA ARG A 14 13.45 -13.30 -22.03
C ARG A 14 14.76 -12.56 -22.29
N ALA A 15 14.71 -11.28 -22.66
CA ALA A 15 15.91 -10.47 -22.86
C ALA A 15 16.69 -10.23 -21.55
N PHE A 16 16.01 -10.04 -20.42
CA PHE A 16 16.64 -9.88 -19.11
C PHE A 16 17.02 -11.21 -18.43
N CYS A 17 16.34 -12.30 -18.78
CA CYS A 17 16.48 -13.63 -18.20
C CYS A 17 16.80 -14.66 -19.30
N PRO A 18 17.94 -14.57 -20.00
CA PRO A 18 18.21 -15.39 -21.19
C PRO A 18 18.31 -16.90 -20.91
N ALA A 19 18.59 -17.29 -19.66
CA ALA A 19 18.62 -18.70 -19.24
C ALA A 19 17.22 -19.27 -18.92
N GLN A 20 16.19 -18.43 -18.80
CA GLN A 20 14.83 -18.85 -18.55
C GLN A 20 14.20 -19.39 -19.83
N ALA A 21 13.62 -20.59 -19.76
CA ALA A 21 12.95 -21.20 -20.90
C ALA A 21 11.68 -20.41 -21.27
N PHE A 22 11.55 -20.12 -22.56
CA PHE A 22 10.35 -19.57 -23.18
C PHE A 22 10.11 -20.36 -24.47
N ASP A 23 8.88 -20.80 -24.65
CA ASP A 23 8.40 -21.56 -25.81
C ASP A 23 7.24 -20.83 -26.50
N GLU A 24 6.65 -21.47 -27.51
CA GLU A 24 5.52 -20.95 -28.25
C GLU A 24 4.23 -20.78 -27.43
N PHE A 25 4.09 -21.46 -26.28
CA PHE A 25 2.89 -21.42 -25.43
C PHE A 25 3.02 -20.47 -24.23
N SER A 26 4.23 -19.98 -23.97
CA SER A 26 4.53 -19.14 -22.81
C SER A 26 3.69 -17.86 -22.79
N THR A 27 3.40 -17.27 -23.96
CA THR A 27 2.58 -16.06 -24.07
C THR A 27 1.14 -16.33 -23.62
N GLU A 28 0.52 -17.40 -24.11
CA GLU A 28 -0.85 -17.79 -23.82
C GLU A 28 -0.99 -18.13 -22.33
N ALA A 29 -0.04 -18.87 -21.77
CA ALA A 29 -0.01 -19.20 -20.35
C ALA A 29 0.07 -17.93 -19.48
N TRP A 30 0.94 -16.98 -19.84
CA TRP A 30 1.07 -15.72 -19.10
C TRP A 30 -0.16 -14.83 -19.25
N GLN A 31 -0.84 -14.87 -20.40
CA GLN A 31 -2.07 -14.11 -20.63
C GLN A 31 -3.18 -14.53 -19.67
N LEU A 32 -3.32 -15.83 -19.35
CA LEU A 32 -4.30 -16.33 -18.39
C LEU A 32 -4.11 -15.70 -16.99
N ILE A 33 -2.86 -15.39 -16.64
CA ILE A 33 -2.50 -14.89 -15.31
C ILE A 33 -2.52 -13.36 -15.24
N LEU A 34 -2.02 -12.70 -16.29
CA LEU A 34 -1.70 -11.28 -16.26
C LEU A 34 -2.73 -10.39 -16.97
N SER A 35 -3.77 -10.96 -17.59
CA SER A 35 -4.75 -10.21 -18.39
C SER A 35 -5.43 -9.05 -17.65
N THR A 36 -5.60 -9.14 -16.33
CA THR A 36 -6.27 -8.12 -15.51
C THR A 36 -5.37 -6.95 -15.09
N TYR A 37 -4.06 -7.04 -15.33
CA TYR A 37 -3.08 -6.01 -14.93
C TYR A 37 -2.79 -5.03 -16.06
N ASP A 38 -2.31 -3.84 -15.73
CA ASP A 38 -1.89 -2.83 -16.70
C ASP A 38 -0.49 -3.12 -17.27
N TYR A 39 -0.28 -2.86 -18.56
CA TYR A 39 1.00 -3.13 -19.22
C TYR A 39 2.13 -2.25 -18.69
N THR A 40 1.85 -0.97 -18.45
CA THR A 40 2.84 0.01 -18.02
C THR A 40 3.38 -0.36 -16.63
N ASP A 41 2.48 -0.73 -15.72
CA ASP A 41 2.86 -1.18 -14.38
C ASP A 41 3.64 -2.50 -14.42
N ALA A 42 3.20 -3.46 -15.23
CA ALA A 42 3.88 -4.75 -15.37
C ALA A 42 5.30 -4.57 -15.93
N LYS A 43 5.46 -3.72 -16.95
CA LYS A 43 6.76 -3.38 -17.52
C LYS A 43 7.67 -2.68 -16.52
N ALA A 44 7.14 -1.73 -15.74
CA ALA A 44 7.88 -1.05 -14.69
C ALA A 44 8.35 -2.04 -13.61
N ALA A 45 7.48 -2.98 -13.19
CA ALA A 45 7.85 -4.03 -12.26
C ALA A 45 8.99 -4.92 -12.79
N VAL A 46 8.94 -5.31 -14.07
CA VAL A 46 10.03 -6.06 -14.72
C VAL A 46 11.33 -5.26 -14.74
N ALA A 47 11.27 -3.96 -15.05
CA ALA A 47 12.45 -3.10 -15.05
C ALA A 47 13.07 -2.95 -13.65
N GLU A 48 12.24 -2.76 -12.61
CA GLU A 48 12.69 -2.69 -11.21
C GLU A 48 13.42 -3.99 -10.83
N MET A 49 12.80 -5.14 -11.09
CA MET A 49 13.41 -6.45 -10.83
C MET A 49 14.72 -6.62 -11.61
N ALA A 50 14.74 -6.29 -12.90
CA ALA A 50 15.91 -6.42 -13.77
C ALA A 50 17.09 -5.55 -13.34
N SER A 51 16.83 -4.44 -12.61
CA SER A 51 17.86 -3.50 -12.17
C SER A 51 18.63 -3.95 -10.91
N VAL A 52 18.09 -4.91 -10.16
CA VAL A 52 18.72 -5.41 -8.92
C VAL A 52 20.03 -6.13 -9.24
N PRO A 53 21.19 -5.76 -8.67
CA PRO A 53 22.46 -6.44 -8.93
C PRO A 53 22.38 -7.95 -8.67
N LEU A 54 23.09 -8.73 -9.48
CA LEU A 54 23.23 -10.17 -9.31
C LEU A 54 24.67 -10.52 -8.98
N GLU A 55 24.82 -11.54 -8.14
CA GLU A 55 26.12 -12.16 -7.91
C GLU A 55 26.67 -12.77 -9.21
N PRO A 56 27.99 -12.68 -9.46
CA PRO A 56 28.61 -13.30 -10.62
C PRO A 56 28.24 -14.79 -10.76
N GLY A 57 27.87 -15.19 -11.98
CA GLY A 57 27.49 -16.57 -12.29
C GLY A 57 26.06 -16.96 -11.88
N LYS A 58 25.25 -16.04 -11.33
CA LYS A 58 23.82 -16.26 -11.10
C LYS A 58 22.98 -15.76 -12.27
N ALA A 59 21.95 -16.52 -12.62
CA ALA A 59 20.97 -16.15 -13.63
C ALA A 59 19.75 -15.50 -12.97
N ARG A 60 19.16 -14.51 -13.66
CA ARG A 60 17.88 -13.93 -13.28
C ARG A 60 16.73 -14.85 -13.65
N TYR A 61 15.69 -14.86 -12.84
CA TYR A 61 14.42 -15.50 -13.12
C TYR A 61 13.27 -14.56 -12.74
N ILE A 62 12.30 -14.40 -13.64
CA ILE A 62 11.11 -13.56 -13.43
C ILE A 62 9.88 -14.34 -13.92
N GLU A 63 8.88 -14.47 -13.06
CA GLU A 63 7.63 -15.17 -13.36
C GLU A 63 6.43 -14.26 -13.11
N PRO A 64 5.22 -14.62 -13.60
CA PRO A 64 4.02 -13.79 -13.43
C PRO A 64 3.74 -13.39 -11.98
N GLY A 65 3.99 -14.28 -11.01
CA GLY A 65 3.82 -14.00 -9.58
C GLY A 65 4.68 -12.82 -9.10
N HIS A 66 5.95 -12.77 -9.51
CA HIS A 66 6.84 -11.65 -9.20
C HIS A 66 6.34 -10.33 -9.80
N ILE A 67 5.84 -10.37 -11.04
CA ILE A 67 5.28 -9.20 -11.72
C ILE A 67 4.03 -8.70 -10.98
N ILE A 68 3.12 -9.58 -10.59
CA ILE A 68 1.92 -9.23 -9.81
C ILE A 68 2.32 -8.54 -8.49
N ALA A 69 3.30 -9.08 -7.78
CA ALA A 69 3.78 -8.49 -6.55
C ALA A 69 4.39 -7.09 -6.78
N GLY A 70 5.17 -6.92 -7.85
CA GLY A 70 5.72 -5.62 -8.25
C GLY A 70 4.62 -4.60 -8.59
N VAL A 71 3.62 -4.99 -9.40
CA VAL A 71 2.48 -4.12 -9.74
C VAL A 71 1.72 -3.70 -8.48
N ARG A 72 1.45 -4.62 -7.56
CA ARG A 72 0.78 -4.29 -6.29
C ARG A 72 1.57 -3.29 -5.46
N ARG A 73 2.90 -3.43 -5.42
CA ARG A 73 3.80 -2.49 -4.73
C ARG A 73 3.76 -1.10 -5.37
N ILE A 74 3.87 -1.02 -6.69
CA ILE A 74 3.79 0.24 -7.44
C ILE A 74 2.45 0.95 -7.16
N ARG A 75 1.34 0.22 -7.26
CA ARG A 75 -0.01 0.74 -6.97
C ARG A 75 -0.14 1.22 -5.52
N GLY A 76 0.40 0.45 -4.57
CA GLY A 76 0.43 0.81 -3.16
C GLY A 76 1.24 2.08 -2.89
N ALA A 77 2.40 2.22 -3.55
CA ALA A 77 3.22 3.43 -3.45
C ALA A 77 2.49 4.67 -3.96
N ARG A 78 1.76 4.57 -5.09
CA ARG A 78 0.93 5.67 -5.60
C ARG A 78 -0.17 6.08 -4.62
N LEU A 79 -0.84 5.10 -4.02
CA LEU A 79 -1.87 5.34 -3.00
C LEU A 79 -1.29 6.00 -1.73
N ALA A 80 -0.09 5.62 -1.32
CA ALA A 80 0.58 6.20 -0.17
C ALA A 80 1.06 7.64 -0.43
N ALA A 81 1.49 7.92 -1.67
CA ALA A 81 2.02 9.23 -2.06
C ALA A 81 0.93 10.28 -2.39
N THR A 82 -0.32 9.86 -2.58
CA THR A 82 -1.39 10.72 -3.07
C THR A 82 -2.46 10.90 -2.00
N LEU A 83 -2.79 12.16 -1.67
CA LEU A 83 -3.95 12.45 -0.84
C LEU A 83 -5.22 12.02 -1.58
N ILE A 84 -6.05 11.22 -0.91
CA ILE A 84 -7.32 10.78 -1.47
C ILE A 84 -8.27 11.98 -1.46
N PRO A 85 -8.84 12.37 -2.61
CA PRO A 85 -9.73 13.51 -2.66
C PRO A 85 -10.97 13.28 -1.79
N ALA A 86 -11.59 14.36 -1.32
CA ALA A 86 -12.91 14.30 -0.68
C ALA A 86 -14.01 14.12 -1.75
N PRO A 87 -15.09 13.38 -1.45
CA PRO A 87 -16.21 13.28 -2.37
C PRO A 87 -16.82 14.67 -2.65
N PRO A 88 -17.32 14.92 -3.87
CA PRO A 88 -18.06 16.13 -4.18
C PRO A 88 -19.26 16.33 -3.25
N PRO A 89 -19.62 17.58 -2.90
CA PRO A 89 -20.68 17.87 -1.95
C PRO A 89 -22.07 17.40 -2.42
N GLU A 90 -22.26 17.19 -3.73
CA GLU A 90 -23.50 16.66 -4.30
C GLU A 90 -23.73 15.18 -3.95
N ILE A 91 -22.70 14.46 -3.49
CA ILE A 91 -22.79 13.05 -3.10
C ILE A 91 -23.06 12.96 -1.58
N GLU A 92 -24.33 12.98 -1.21
CA GLU A 92 -24.76 12.98 0.20
C GLU A 92 -24.93 11.55 0.77
N GLY A 93 -25.27 10.57 -0.07
CA GLY A 93 -25.56 9.20 0.38
C GLY A 93 -24.31 8.40 0.75
N ALA A 94 -24.32 7.74 1.92
CA ALA A 94 -23.16 6.96 2.39
C ALA A 94 -22.70 5.87 1.40
N VAL A 95 -23.64 5.18 0.74
CA VAL A 95 -23.31 4.15 -0.28
C VAL A 95 -22.61 4.78 -1.49
N GLU A 96 -23.10 5.93 -1.93
CA GLU A 96 -22.56 6.65 -3.09
C GLU A 96 -21.17 7.23 -2.77
N GLN A 97 -20.97 7.71 -1.53
CA GLN A 97 -19.66 8.15 -1.04
C GLN A 97 -18.65 7.01 -1.05
N ILE A 98 -19.02 5.81 -0.58
CA ILE A 98 -18.14 4.63 -0.61
C ILE A 98 -17.79 4.26 -2.07
N ALA A 99 -18.78 4.24 -2.96
CA ALA A 99 -18.57 3.92 -4.37
C ALA A 99 -17.66 4.96 -5.05
N TRP A 100 -17.82 6.24 -4.72
CA TRP A 100 -16.94 7.30 -5.19
C TRP A 100 -15.51 7.14 -4.66
N GLN A 101 -15.33 6.88 -3.36
CA GLN A 101 -14.01 6.70 -2.75
C GLN A 101 -13.26 5.51 -3.34
N ARG A 102 -13.96 4.40 -3.62
CA ARG A 102 -13.39 3.23 -4.30
C ARG A 102 -12.87 3.60 -5.69
N ARG A 103 -13.70 4.27 -6.50
CA ARG A 103 -13.30 4.74 -7.83
C ARG A 103 -12.10 5.69 -7.77
N ALA A 104 -12.10 6.66 -6.85
CA ALA A 104 -10.99 7.58 -6.68
C ALA A 104 -9.67 6.84 -6.34
N ARG A 105 -9.72 5.88 -5.41
CA ARG A 105 -8.56 5.04 -5.08
C ARG A 105 -8.09 4.20 -6.27
N ASP A 106 -9.02 3.64 -7.05
CA ASP A 106 -8.68 2.86 -8.24
C ASP A 106 -7.99 3.70 -9.31
N GLU A 107 -8.42 4.94 -9.53
CA GLU A 107 -7.78 5.88 -10.45
C GLU A 107 -6.38 6.30 -9.98
N ILE A 108 -6.22 6.56 -8.68
CA ILE A 108 -4.91 6.87 -8.08
C ILE A 108 -3.96 5.67 -8.23
N ALA A 109 -4.43 4.48 -7.85
CA ALA A 109 -3.64 3.25 -7.95
C ALA A 109 -3.22 2.98 -9.40
N ALA A 110 -4.13 3.20 -10.35
CA ALA A 110 -3.85 3.08 -11.78
C ALA A 110 -2.96 4.19 -12.35
N GLY A 111 -2.60 5.21 -11.57
CA GLY A 111 -1.77 6.34 -12.03
C GLY A 111 -2.48 7.26 -13.05
N ARG A 112 -3.82 7.19 -13.12
CA ARG A 112 -4.65 8.02 -14.02
C ARG A 112 -5.25 9.24 -13.32
N TYR A 113 -5.21 9.25 -11.99
CA TYR A 113 -5.70 10.39 -11.22
C TYR A 113 -4.85 11.63 -11.48
N VAL A 114 -5.52 12.69 -11.93
CA VAL A 114 -4.95 14.04 -12.03
C VAL A 114 -5.56 14.85 -10.89
N ALA A 115 -4.71 15.29 -9.95
CA ALA A 115 -5.17 16.18 -8.89
C ALA A 115 -5.65 17.49 -9.54
N PRO A 116 -6.80 18.04 -9.12
CA PRO A 116 -7.18 19.39 -9.54
C PRO A 116 -6.08 20.36 -9.14
N GLU A 117 -5.76 21.32 -10.02
CA GLU A 117 -4.78 22.36 -9.68
C GLU A 117 -5.19 23.01 -8.35
N PRO A 118 -4.24 23.23 -7.44
CA PRO A 118 -4.54 23.90 -6.19
C PRO A 118 -5.14 25.26 -6.55
N VAL A 119 -6.42 25.45 -6.22
CA VAL A 119 -7.03 26.79 -6.28
C VAL A 119 -6.13 27.69 -5.44
N PRO A 120 -5.57 28.78 -5.99
CA PRO A 120 -4.68 29.64 -5.24
C PRO A 120 -5.40 30.02 -3.97
N ALA A 121 -4.74 29.80 -2.82
CA ALA A 121 -5.30 30.16 -1.54
C ALA A 121 -5.78 31.61 -1.63
N ILE A 122 -7.09 31.83 -1.59
CA ILE A 122 -7.65 33.16 -1.50
C ILE A 122 -7.00 33.73 -0.25
N ALA A 123 -6.12 34.71 -0.43
CA ALA A 123 -5.41 35.34 0.68
C ALA A 123 -6.47 35.71 1.70
N ALA A 124 -6.36 35.14 2.91
CA ALA A 124 -7.31 35.41 3.98
C ALA A 124 -7.51 36.93 4.06
N PRO A 125 -8.75 37.44 4.10
CA PRO A 125 -8.98 38.86 4.14
C PRO A 125 -8.20 39.43 5.33
N LYS A 126 -7.20 40.27 5.04
CA LYS A 126 -6.48 41.04 6.06
C LYS A 126 -7.51 41.90 6.78
N GLY A 127 -8.01 41.44 7.92
CA GLY A 127 -8.83 42.27 8.80
C GLY A 127 -10.09 41.65 9.41
N LEU A 128 -10.49 40.42 9.12
CA LEU A 128 -11.62 39.82 9.84
C LEU A 128 -11.14 39.02 11.06
N ALA A 129 -10.93 39.74 12.16
CA ALA A 129 -10.75 39.15 13.49
C ALA A 129 -12.07 38.52 13.94
N VAL A 130 -12.36 37.29 13.49
CA VAL A 130 -13.37 36.46 14.12
C VAL A 130 -12.74 35.88 15.38
N THR A 131 -13.09 36.45 16.52
CA THR A 131 -12.70 35.96 17.85
C THR A 131 -13.49 34.68 18.15
N TRP A 132 -12.97 33.53 17.72
CA TRP A 132 -13.32 32.28 18.39
C TRP A 132 -12.62 32.28 19.75
N GLY A 133 -13.41 32.42 20.83
CA GLY A 133 -12.89 32.30 22.18
C GLY A 133 -12.25 30.92 22.40
N PRO A 134 -11.17 30.81 23.19
CA PRO A 134 -10.49 29.54 23.36
C PRO A 134 -11.27 28.69 24.37
N VAL A 135 -11.89 27.61 23.90
CA VAL A 135 -12.08 26.42 24.72
C VAL A 135 -11.40 25.29 23.99
N ILE A 136 -10.12 25.08 24.32
CA ILE A 136 -9.43 23.79 24.52
C ILE A 136 -7.97 24.16 24.87
N PRO A 137 -7.40 23.64 25.97
CA PRO A 137 -5.98 23.83 26.28
C PRO A 137 -5.14 23.08 25.24
N SER A 138 -4.26 23.82 24.56
CA SER A 138 -3.28 23.27 23.63
C SER A 138 -2.20 22.51 24.41
N PRO A 139 -1.82 21.28 24.02
CA PRO A 139 -0.60 20.68 24.54
C PRO A 139 0.61 21.42 23.97
N VAL A 140 1.58 21.65 24.83
CA VAL A 140 2.86 22.30 24.54
C VAL A 140 3.60 21.55 23.44
N LEU A 141 3.90 22.24 22.34
CA LEU A 141 4.87 21.79 21.34
C LEU A 141 6.29 22.14 21.85
N MET A 142 6.99 21.15 22.40
CA MET A 142 8.43 21.24 22.61
C MET A 142 9.17 21.05 21.29
N SER A 143 10.18 21.90 21.09
CA SER A 143 11.10 21.96 19.96
C SER A 143 11.73 20.61 19.61
N SER A 144 11.94 20.40 18.31
CA SER A 144 12.65 19.28 17.73
C SER A 144 14.12 19.23 18.20
N GLY A 145 14.44 18.18 18.94
CA GLY A 145 15.78 17.77 19.34
C GLY A 145 15.61 16.54 20.24
N ASP A 146 16.13 15.39 19.83
CA ASP A 146 16.13 14.12 20.56
C ASP A 146 14.77 13.42 20.75
N ARG A 147 14.34 12.69 19.70
CA ARG A 147 13.45 11.53 19.90
C ARG A 147 14.29 10.30 20.25
N GLU A 148 14.84 10.29 21.46
CA GLU A 148 15.14 9.04 22.16
C GLU A 148 13.80 8.44 22.59
N ILE A 149 13.40 7.34 21.97
CA ILE A 149 12.29 6.50 22.44
C ILE A 149 12.80 5.77 23.69
N TYR A 150 12.66 6.39 24.85
CA TYR A 150 12.87 5.77 26.16
C TYR A 150 11.59 5.86 26.99
N GLY A 151 10.62 5.00 26.68
CA GLY A 151 9.81 4.45 27.78
C GLY A 151 10.72 3.56 28.62
N PRO A 152 10.43 3.30 29.92
CA PRO A 152 11.15 2.25 30.63
C PRO A 152 11.04 0.97 29.78
N ARG A 153 12.17 0.52 29.22
CA ARG A 153 12.21 -0.76 28.52
C ARG A 153 11.86 -1.79 29.57
N MET A 154 10.64 -2.33 29.51
CA MET A 154 10.32 -3.55 30.24
C MET A 154 11.43 -4.54 29.91
N THR A 155 12.10 -5.01 30.94
CA THR A 155 13.10 -6.06 30.80
C THR A 155 12.44 -7.27 30.15
N GLU A 156 13.25 -8.10 29.48
CA GLU A 156 12.74 -9.33 28.85
C GLU A 156 12.01 -10.23 29.88
N SER A 157 12.41 -10.15 31.15
CA SER A 157 11.73 -10.77 32.30
C SER A 157 10.32 -10.23 32.51
N GLU A 158 10.12 -8.91 32.47
CA GLU A 158 8.81 -8.29 32.67
C GLU A 158 7.88 -8.56 31.48
N LEU A 159 8.42 -8.60 30.26
CA LEU A 159 7.65 -8.94 29.06
C LEU A 159 7.15 -10.39 29.10
N ASN A 160 7.99 -11.30 29.57
CA ASN A 160 7.63 -12.71 29.73
C ASN A 160 6.63 -12.90 30.88
N ALA A 161 6.75 -12.15 31.97
CA ALA A 161 5.78 -12.17 33.07
C ALA A 161 4.41 -11.63 32.65
N GLU A 162 4.37 -10.64 31.75
CA GLU A 162 3.11 -10.11 31.20
C GLU A 162 2.46 -11.09 30.22
N ARG A 163 3.25 -11.71 29.32
CA ARG A 163 2.76 -12.77 28.44
C ARG A 163 2.20 -13.97 29.21
N ALA A 164 2.85 -14.37 30.31
CA ALA A 164 2.37 -15.45 31.16
C ALA A 164 1.03 -15.10 31.83
N ARG A 165 0.84 -13.85 32.27
CA ARG A 165 -0.44 -13.37 32.81
C ARG A 165 -1.55 -13.37 31.76
N GLN A 166 -1.23 -12.95 30.52
CA GLN A 166 -2.20 -12.94 29.42
C GLN A 166 -2.60 -14.36 28.99
N LEU A 167 -1.65 -15.31 28.98
CA LEU A 167 -1.94 -16.72 28.69
C LEU A 167 -2.80 -17.35 29.79
N ALA A 168 -2.49 -17.12 31.07
CA ALA A 168 -3.30 -17.62 32.18
C ALA A 168 -4.73 -17.06 32.17
N ALA A 169 -4.90 -15.79 31.78
CA ALA A 169 -6.23 -15.18 31.62
C ALA A 169 -7.03 -15.81 30.47
N LEU A 170 -6.37 -16.17 29.36
CA LEU A 170 -6.99 -16.87 28.24
C LEU A 170 -7.36 -18.32 28.60
N GLU A 171 -6.52 -19.01 29.36
CA GLU A 171 -6.80 -20.37 29.83
C GLU A 171 -7.96 -20.38 30.84
N ALA A 172 -8.05 -19.40 31.74
CA ALA A 172 -9.19 -19.25 32.65
C ALA A 172 -10.50 -18.94 31.90
N LEU A 173 -10.43 -18.13 30.83
CA LEU A 173 -11.56 -17.88 29.93
C LEU A 173 -11.96 -19.13 29.14
N ALA A 174 -11.00 -19.98 28.76
CA ALA A 174 -11.29 -21.24 28.09
C ALA A 174 -11.94 -22.27 29.04
N ALA A 175 -11.43 -22.39 30.27
CA ALA A 175 -11.95 -23.30 31.29
C ALA A 175 -13.39 -22.94 31.73
N THR A 176 -13.68 -21.64 31.88
CA THR A 176 -15.05 -21.16 32.17
C THR A 176 -16.03 -21.42 31.02
N ASN A 177 -15.55 -21.44 29.77
CA ASN A 177 -16.37 -21.77 28.60
C ASN A 177 -16.67 -23.28 28.48
N GLU A 178 -15.75 -24.14 28.93
CA GLU A 178 -15.95 -25.60 28.94
C GLU A 178 -16.89 -26.05 30.07
N GLU A 179 -16.89 -25.40 31.23
CA GLU A 179 -17.86 -25.68 32.31
C GLU A 179 -19.28 -25.24 31.96
N ALA A 180 -19.45 -24.22 31.12
CA ALA A 180 -20.76 -23.76 30.65
C ALA A 180 -21.38 -24.68 29.57
N GLN A 181 -20.64 -25.66 29.06
CA GLN A 181 -21.06 -26.59 28.00
C GLN A 181 -21.35 -28.02 28.50
N ARG A 182 -21.26 -28.29 29.81
CA ARG A 182 -21.70 -29.54 30.45
C ARG A 182 -23.03 -29.36 31.17
#